data_AF-A0A538S2Q5-F1
#
_entry.id   AF-A0A538S2Q5-F1
#
_cell.length_a   1.000
_cell.length_b   1.000
_cell.length_c   1.000
_cell.angle_alpha   90.00
_cell.angle_beta   90.00
_cell.angle_gamma   90.00
#
_symmetry.space_group_name_H-M   'P 1'
#
loop_
_entity.id
_entity.type
_entity.pdbx_description
1 polymer ?
#
loop_
_entity_poly.entity_id
_entity_poly.type
_entity_poly.pdbx_seq_one_letter_code
_entity_poly.pdbx_strand_id
1 'polypeptide(L)'
;MKRLFLAIGILLLAGCTPEPSFHGRPFSQWRQDLKSKEVSDRWRAVDVMFEFGPAAKHAIPELIDCLHDKEFRVRIIAAQVLGNLGSEAKEAVPDLVQLLKDENPKVRSAAAEALDRVEPAGRESGKH
;
A
#
# COMPACT_ATOMS: atom_id res chain seq x y z
N MET A 1 47.23 3.57 25.88
CA MET A 1 45.95 3.22 25.23
C MET A 1 45.50 4.41 24.39
N LYS A 2 45.86 4.42 23.09
CA LYS A 2 45.63 5.56 22.19
C LYS A 2 44.20 5.49 21.66
N ARG A 3 43.39 6.51 21.95
CA ARG A 3 42.09 6.74 21.31
C ARG A 3 42.37 7.24 19.89
N LEU A 4 42.12 6.40 18.89
CA LEU A 4 42.21 6.78 17.48
C LEU A 4 40.85 7.35 17.07
N PHE A 5 40.73 8.67 17.07
CA PHE A 5 39.75 9.37 16.25
C PHE A 5 40.23 9.25 14.80
N LEU A 6 39.48 8.54 13.96
CA LEU A 6 39.70 8.55 12.53
C LEU A 6 38.47 9.19 11.87
N ALA A 7 38.56 10.49 11.63
CA ALA A 7 37.72 11.19 10.69
C ALA A 7 38.24 10.87 9.28
N ILE A 8 37.47 10.10 8.48
CA ILE A 8 37.71 9.98 7.04
C ILE A 8 36.35 9.91 6.31
N GLY A 9 36.14 10.90 5.44
CA GLY A 9 35.59 10.63 4.11
C GLY A 9 34.10 10.82 3.92
N ILE A 10 33.67 12.06 3.68
CA ILE A 10 32.53 12.31 2.80
C ILE A 10 32.95 11.83 1.41
N LEU A 11 32.39 10.71 0.96
CA LEU A 11 32.46 10.26 -0.42
C LEU A 11 31.03 10.14 -0.96
N LEU A 12 30.66 11.10 -1.82
CA LEU A 12 29.43 11.07 -2.61
C LEU A 12 29.46 9.83 -3.52
N LEU A 13 28.73 8.78 -3.14
CA LEU A 13 28.40 7.66 -4.02
C LEU A 13 26.91 7.77 -4.37
N ALA A 14 26.62 7.61 -5.66
CA ALA A 14 25.30 7.69 -6.28
C ALA A 14 24.19 7.05 -5.42
N GLY A 15 23.01 7.69 -5.42
CA GLY A 15 21.85 7.34 -4.61
C GLY A 15 21.32 5.92 -4.84
N CYS A 16 21.95 4.95 -4.20
CA CYS A 16 21.51 3.57 -4.11
C CYS A 16 20.98 3.35 -2.69
N THR A 17 19.81 3.93 -2.38
CA THR A 17 19.06 3.45 -1.21
C THR A 17 18.52 2.07 -1.59
N PRO A 18 18.96 0.97 -0.94
CA PRO A 18 18.44 -0.35 -1.24
C PRO A 18 16.93 -0.36 -1.02
N GLU A 19 16.20 -0.97 -1.95
CA GLU A 19 14.74 -1.01 -1.86
C GLU A 19 14.30 -1.72 -0.56
N PRO A 20 13.22 -1.23 0.09
CA PRO A 20 12.66 -1.86 1.27
C PRO A 20 12.42 -3.36 1.05
N SER A 21 12.82 -4.18 2.00
CA SER A 21 12.71 -5.64 1.91
C SER A 21 12.00 -6.19 3.14
N PHE A 22 11.07 -7.12 2.93
CA PHE A 22 10.35 -7.82 3.99
C PHE A 22 10.44 -9.33 3.77
N HIS A 23 10.65 -10.07 4.85
CA HIS A 23 10.90 -11.52 4.83
C HIS A 23 11.99 -11.97 3.84
N GLY A 24 13.03 -11.15 3.66
CA GLY A 24 14.12 -11.43 2.73
C GLY A 24 13.79 -11.26 1.25
N ARG A 25 12.62 -10.66 0.93
CA ARG A 25 12.23 -10.33 -0.46
C ARG A 25 12.09 -8.82 -0.65
N PRO A 26 12.56 -8.28 -1.78
CA PRO A 26 12.45 -6.86 -2.09
C PRO A 26 11.01 -6.43 -2.40
N PHE A 27 10.71 -5.15 -2.20
CA PHE A 27 9.41 -4.53 -2.53
C PHE A 27 8.99 -4.81 -3.99
N SER A 28 9.92 -4.72 -4.94
CA SER A 28 9.67 -5.04 -6.35
C SER A 28 9.08 -6.44 -6.57
N GLN A 29 9.59 -7.44 -5.85
CA GLN A 29 9.08 -8.81 -5.91
C GLN A 29 7.67 -8.89 -5.32
N TRP A 30 7.43 -8.26 -4.16
CA TRP A 30 6.10 -8.23 -3.56
C TRP A 30 5.06 -7.57 -4.47
N ARG A 31 5.43 -6.50 -5.20
CA ARG A 31 4.57 -5.91 -6.24
C ARG A 31 4.27 -6.85 -7.40
N GLN A 32 5.23 -7.70 -7.78
CA GLN A 32 4.98 -8.71 -8.80
C GLN A 32 4.01 -9.78 -8.29
N ASP A 33 4.15 -10.18 -7.03
CA ASP A 33 3.33 -11.21 -6.40
C ASP A 33 1.85 -10.79 -6.27
N LEU A 34 1.55 -9.48 -6.19
CA LEU A 34 0.17 -8.94 -6.29
C LEU A 34 -0.54 -9.38 -7.59
N LYS A 35 0.22 -9.64 -8.65
CA LYS A 35 -0.29 -10.06 -9.97
C LYS A 35 -0.21 -11.57 -10.18
N SER A 36 0.17 -12.34 -9.16
CA SER A 36 0.34 -13.80 -9.28
C SER A 36 -0.99 -14.49 -9.60
N LYS A 37 -0.94 -15.60 -10.34
CA LYS A 37 -2.12 -16.45 -10.55
C LYS A 37 -2.52 -17.18 -9.27
N GLU A 38 -1.56 -17.42 -8.38
CA GLU A 38 -1.76 -18.12 -7.12
C GLU A 38 -2.36 -17.19 -6.06
N VAL A 39 -3.51 -17.58 -5.52
CA VAL A 39 -4.22 -16.80 -4.49
C VAL A 39 -3.35 -16.60 -3.25
N SER A 40 -2.56 -17.61 -2.87
CA SER A 40 -1.67 -17.53 -1.71
C SER A 40 -0.59 -16.47 -1.85
N ASP A 41 -0.11 -16.24 -3.07
CA ASP A 41 0.94 -15.25 -3.32
C ASP A 41 0.35 -13.85 -3.31
N ARG A 42 -0.80 -13.66 -3.94
CA ARG A 42 -1.52 -12.37 -3.91
C ARG A 42 -1.92 -11.99 -2.48
N TRP A 43 -2.48 -12.92 -1.73
CA TRP A 43 -2.87 -12.66 -0.34
C TRP A 43 -1.67 -12.23 0.51
N ARG A 44 -0.55 -12.97 0.47
CA ARG A 44 0.66 -12.59 1.19
C ARG A 44 1.20 -11.23 0.73
N ALA A 45 1.16 -10.96 -0.58
CA ALA A 45 1.66 -9.71 -1.12
C ALA A 45 0.86 -8.52 -0.61
N VAL A 46 -0.48 -8.57 -0.61
CA VAL A 46 -1.31 -7.48 -0.09
C VAL A 46 -1.14 -7.30 1.42
N ASP A 47 -0.99 -8.39 2.17
CA ASP A 47 -0.71 -8.34 3.63
C ASP A 47 0.60 -7.61 3.92
N VAL A 48 1.68 -7.94 3.19
CA VAL A 48 2.97 -7.28 3.33
C VAL A 48 2.93 -5.81 2.85
N MET A 49 2.08 -5.45 1.89
CA MET A 49 1.88 -4.04 1.52
C MET A 49 1.40 -3.20 2.71
N PHE A 50 0.66 -3.78 3.65
CA PHE A 50 0.31 -3.09 4.89
C PHE A 50 1.54 -2.77 5.74
N GLU A 51 2.51 -3.70 5.83
CA GLU A 51 3.75 -3.54 6.61
C GLU A 51 4.70 -2.50 6.00
N PHE A 52 4.66 -2.32 4.68
CA PHE A 52 5.42 -1.26 3.99
C PHE A 52 4.92 0.16 4.32
N GLY A 53 3.72 0.30 4.88
CA GLY A 53 3.16 1.59 5.29
C GLY A 53 3.20 2.62 4.13
N PRO A 54 3.76 3.83 4.33
CA PRO A 54 3.82 4.85 3.28
C PRO A 54 4.54 4.41 2.00
N ALA A 55 5.47 3.45 2.06
CA ALA A 55 6.15 2.95 0.86
C ALA A 55 5.21 2.20 -0.08
N ALA A 56 4.09 1.67 0.42
CA ALA A 56 3.08 0.99 -0.38
C ALA A 56 2.42 1.90 -1.43
N LYS A 57 2.57 3.23 -1.33
CA LYS A 57 2.11 4.17 -2.37
C LYS A 57 2.68 3.86 -3.76
N HIS A 58 3.86 3.25 -3.82
CA HIS A 58 4.47 2.85 -5.08
C HIS A 58 3.78 1.65 -5.74
N ALA A 59 2.85 0.99 -5.04
CA ALA A 59 2.07 -0.14 -5.53
C ALA A 59 0.58 0.19 -5.74
N ILE A 60 0.18 1.47 -5.72
CA ILE A 60 -1.24 1.85 -5.84
C ILE A 60 -1.90 1.26 -7.10
N PRO A 61 -1.27 1.28 -8.30
CA PRO A 61 -1.89 0.67 -9.47
C PRO A 61 -2.19 -0.82 -9.28
N GLU A 62 -1.24 -1.59 -8.73
CA GLU A 62 -1.47 -3.01 -8.44
C GLU A 62 -2.46 -3.25 -7.29
N LEU A 63 -2.52 -2.36 -6.31
CA LEU A 63 -3.52 -2.43 -5.25
C LEU A 63 -4.93 -2.14 -5.76
N ILE A 64 -5.08 -1.24 -6.74
CA ILE A 64 -6.35 -1.00 -7.44
C ILE A 64 -6.78 -2.26 -8.20
N ASP A 65 -5.86 -2.90 -8.93
CA ASP A 65 -6.16 -4.18 -9.60
C ASP A 65 -6.66 -5.24 -8.59
N CYS A 66 -6.07 -5.28 -7.39
CA CYS A 66 -6.48 -6.18 -6.31
C CYS A 66 -7.88 -5.91 -5.75
N LEU A 67 -8.47 -4.73 -5.95
CA LEU A 67 -9.88 -4.47 -5.59
C LEU A 67 -10.86 -5.30 -6.42
N HIS A 68 -10.43 -5.79 -7.59
CA HIS A 68 -11.25 -6.62 -8.47
C HIS A 68 -10.91 -8.11 -8.37
N ASP A 69 -10.16 -8.51 -7.34
CA ASP A 69 -9.73 -9.89 -7.19
C ASP A 69 -10.89 -10.85 -6.97
N LYS A 70 -10.77 -12.08 -7.48
CA LYS A 70 -11.77 -13.15 -7.26
C LYS A 70 -11.87 -13.53 -5.78
N GLU A 71 -10.77 -13.48 -5.04
CA GLU A 71 -10.72 -13.80 -3.62
C GLU A 71 -11.10 -12.57 -2.77
N PHE A 72 -12.16 -12.70 -1.98
CA PHE A 72 -12.68 -11.59 -1.19
C PHE A 72 -11.67 -11.07 -0.15
N ARG A 73 -10.79 -11.93 0.37
CA ARG A 73 -9.74 -11.50 1.31
C ARG A 73 -8.76 -10.54 0.68
N VAL A 74 -8.39 -10.77 -0.60
CA VAL A 74 -7.49 -9.88 -1.34
C VAL A 74 -8.14 -8.50 -1.50
N ARG A 75 -9.43 -8.45 -1.86
CA ARG A 75 -10.20 -7.20 -1.98
C ARG A 75 -10.27 -6.42 -0.67
N ILE A 76 -10.53 -7.10 0.45
CA ILE A 76 -10.58 -6.47 1.79
C ILE A 76 -9.26 -5.78 2.12
N ILE A 77 -8.15 -6.52 2.02
CA ILE A 77 -6.84 -5.98 2.46
C ILE A 77 -6.40 -4.88 1.50
N ALA A 78 -6.66 -5.00 0.19
CA ALA A 78 -6.35 -3.95 -0.78
C ALA A 78 -7.07 -2.64 -0.44
N ALA A 79 -8.36 -2.70 -0.13
CA ALA A 79 -9.14 -1.53 0.31
C ALA A 79 -8.56 -0.92 1.59
N GLN A 80 -8.17 -1.76 2.57
CA GLN A 80 -7.57 -1.28 3.82
C GLN A 80 -6.21 -0.60 3.61
N VAL A 81 -5.34 -1.16 2.76
CA VAL A 81 -4.03 -0.56 2.43
C VAL A 81 -4.24 0.79 1.75
N LEU A 82 -5.12 0.87 0.75
CA LEU A 82 -5.44 2.13 0.06
C LEU A 82 -6.04 3.16 1.03
N GLY A 83 -6.93 2.75 1.93
CA GLY A 83 -7.45 3.60 3.00
C GLY A 83 -6.36 4.15 3.92
N ASN A 84 -5.36 3.34 4.27
CA ASN A 84 -4.23 3.77 5.11
C ASN A 84 -3.25 4.71 4.40
N LEU A 85 -3.16 4.62 3.07
CA LEU A 85 -2.43 5.58 2.25
C LEU A 85 -3.16 6.92 2.14
N GLY A 86 -4.46 6.95 2.43
CA GLY A 86 -5.27 8.17 2.50
C GLY A 86 -5.26 8.92 1.17
N SER A 87 -5.01 10.23 1.21
CA SER A 87 -5.08 11.09 0.02
C SER A 87 -4.10 10.73 -1.10
N GLU A 88 -3.04 9.97 -0.82
CA GLU A 88 -2.12 9.46 -1.86
C GLU A 88 -2.82 8.45 -2.79
N ALA A 89 -3.84 7.74 -2.29
CA ALA A 89 -4.60 6.73 -3.02
C ALA A 89 -5.90 7.26 -3.64
N LYS A 90 -6.02 8.58 -3.87
CA LYS A 90 -7.22 9.21 -4.47
C LYS A 90 -7.61 8.62 -5.83
N GLU A 91 -6.65 8.13 -6.60
CA GLU A 91 -6.94 7.47 -7.87
C GLU A 91 -7.77 6.17 -7.71
N ALA A 92 -7.80 5.57 -6.53
CA ALA A 92 -8.59 4.37 -6.25
C ALA A 92 -10.07 4.65 -5.93
N VAL A 93 -10.49 5.92 -5.81
CA VAL A 93 -11.85 6.28 -5.40
C VAL A 93 -12.94 5.65 -6.29
N PRO A 94 -12.86 5.67 -7.64
CA PRO A 94 -13.87 5.04 -8.48
C PRO A 94 -14.03 3.54 -8.20
N ASP A 95 -12.92 2.82 -8.04
CA ASP A 95 -12.90 1.39 -7.76
C ASP A 95 -13.41 1.08 -6.35
N LEU A 96 -13.04 1.88 -5.35
CA LEU A 96 -13.56 1.76 -3.98
C LEU A 96 -15.08 2.02 -3.93
N VAL A 97 -15.60 2.98 -4.71
CA VAL A 97 -17.05 3.22 -4.83
C VAL A 97 -17.76 2.03 -5.47
N GLN A 98 -17.18 1.40 -6.49
CA GLN A 98 -17.72 0.17 -7.06
C GLN A 98 -17.76 -0.95 -6.02
N LEU A 99 -16.71 -1.04 -5.19
CA LEU A 99 -16.54 -2.05 -4.15
C LEU A 99 -17.58 -1.97 -3.02
N LEU A 100 -18.26 -0.83 -2.85
CA LEU A 100 -19.43 -0.70 -1.96
C LEU A 100 -20.61 -1.59 -2.38
N LYS A 101 -20.61 -2.15 -3.59
CA LYS A 101 -21.65 -3.05 -4.10
C LYS A 101 -21.23 -4.53 -4.07
N ASP A 102 -20.08 -4.84 -3.47
CA ASP A 102 -19.56 -6.20 -3.39
C ASP A 102 -20.53 -7.15 -2.67
N GLU A 103 -20.58 -8.41 -3.12
CA GLU A 103 -21.42 -9.45 -2.51
C GLU A 103 -21.05 -9.69 -1.03
N ASN A 104 -19.77 -9.55 -0.69
CA ASN A 104 -19.27 -9.83 0.64
C ASN A 104 -19.43 -8.60 1.55
N PRO A 105 -20.16 -8.71 2.68
CA PRO A 105 -20.37 -7.57 3.58
C PRO A 105 -19.08 -7.00 4.18
N LYS A 106 -18.04 -7.82 4.38
CA LYS A 106 -16.75 -7.35 4.90
C LYS A 106 -16.00 -6.51 3.87
N VAL A 107 -16.11 -6.86 2.59
CA VAL A 107 -15.54 -6.07 1.49
C VAL A 107 -16.21 -4.71 1.43
N ARG A 108 -17.55 -4.66 1.50
CA ARG A 108 -18.30 -3.39 1.53
C ARG A 108 -17.90 -2.49 2.71
N SER A 109 -17.72 -3.07 3.90
CA SER A 109 -17.27 -2.33 5.09
C SER A 109 -15.87 -1.74 4.89
N ALA A 110 -14.92 -2.54 4.39
CA ALA A 110 -13.57 -2.09 4.12
C ALA A 110 -13.53 -0.97 3.07
N ALA A 111 -14.35 -1.06 2.02
CA ALA A 111 -14.48 -0.02 1.00
C ALA A 111 -15.01 1.30 1.59
N ALA A 112 -16.03 1.25 2.44
CA ALA A 112 -16.59 2.44 3.08
C ALA A 112 -15.58 3.13 4.00
N GLU A 113 -14.85 2.35 4.81
CA GLU A 113 -13.77 2.87 5.66
C GLU A 113 -12.62 3.46 4.84
N ALA A 114 -12.26 2.84 3.72
CA ALA A 114 -11.20 3.34 2.84
C ALA A 114 -11.60 4.68 2.21
N LEU A 115 -12.83 4.79 1.71
CA LEU A 115 -13.35 6.04 1.14
C LEU A 115 -13.32 7.19 2.14
N ASP A 116 -13.73 6.96 3.39
CA ASP A 116 -13.67 7.98 4.46
C ASP A 116 -12.24 8.47 4.72
N ARG A 117 -11.21 7.63 4.53
CA ARG A 117 -9.81 8.01 4.73
C ARG A 117 -9.16 8.65 3.50
N VAL A 118 -9.52 8.19 2.30
CA VAL A 118 -8.97 8.69 1.03
C VAL A 118 -9.60 10.03 0.66
N GLU A 119 -10.90 10.16 0.90
CA GLU A 119 -11.70 11.35 0.72
C GLU A 119 -12.53 11.62 1.98
N PRO A 120 -11.91 12.16 3.05
CA PRO A 120 -12.65 12.54 4.24
C PRO A 120 -13.71 13.55 3.84
N ALA A 121 -14.97 13.09 3.81
CA ALA A 121 -16.11 13.89 3.41
C ALA A 121 -16.12 15.16 4.27
N GLY A 122 -15.97 16.32 3.62
CA GLY A 122 -16.22 17.60 4.27
C GLY A 122 -15.30 17.95 5.45
N ARG A 123 -13.98 17.96 5.26
CA ARG A 123 -13.27 19.20 5.63
C ARG A 123 -13.35 20.12 4.44
N GLU A 124 -14.55 20.66 4.25
CA GLU A 124 -14.67 22.02 3.77
C GLU A 124 -13.64 22.82 4.57
N SER A 125 -12.65 23.39 3.87
CA SER A 125 -11.95 24.57 4.35
C SER A 125 -12.96 25.72 4.39
N GLY A 126 -13.97 25.60 5.26
CA GLY A 126 -14.83 26.66 5.71
C GLY A 126 -14.34 27.06 7.09
N LYS A 127 -13.41 28.01 7.14
CA LYS A 127 -13.39 29.16 8.08
C LYS A 127 -12.07 29.93 8.01
N HIS A 128 -12.23 31.17 7.51
CA HIS A 128 -11.43 32.39 7.69
C HIS A 128 -10.24 32.61 6.77
#